data_AF-Q974F9-F1
#
_entry.id   AF-Q974F9-F1
#
_cell.length_a   1.000
_cell.length_b   1.000
_cell.length_c   1.000
_cell.angle_alpha   90.00
_cell.angle_beta   90.00
_cell.angle_gamma   90.00
#
_symmetry.space_group_name_H-M   'P 1'
#
loop_
_entity.id
_entity.type
_entity.pdbx_description
1 polymer ?
#
loop_
_entity_poly.entity_id
_entity_poly.type
_entity_poly.pdbx_seq_one_letter_code
_entity_poly.pdbx_strand_id
1 'polypeptide(L)'
;MEEHRNKALEYLNASKLNFEHGFYDIATVLAEEALYLYLVTCLINHEVAIPWYLDFDGLLRILEKHDNKISEFRKNRKIIKVLDQIRIMFRYSSLISISRDDAKEIILFVENIINSLR
;
A
#
# COMPACT_ATOMS: atom_id res chain seq x y z
N MET A 1 -5.23 -16.89 -3.96
CA MET A 1 -4.83 -15.70 -4.75
C MET A 1 -5.97 -14.72 -4.89
N GLU A 2 -7.09 -15.11 -5.49
CA GLU A 2 -8.26 -14.22 -5.63
C GLU A 2 -8.81 -13.73 -4.28
N GLU A 3 -8.82 -14.61 -3.27
CA GLU A 3 -9.21 -14.25 -1.90
C GLU A 3 -8.32 -13.14 -1.28
N HIS A 4 -7.01 -13.16 -1.54
CA HIS A 4 -6.09 -12.15 -1.00
C HIS A 4 -6.24 -10.81 -1.74
N ARG A 5 -6.50 -10.84 -3.07
CA ARG A 5 -6.88 -9.65 -3.84
C ARG A 5 -8.16 -9.04 -3.30
N ASN A 6 -9.22 -9.84 -3.10
CA ASN A 6 -10.48 -9.36 -2.55
C ASN A 6 -10.29 -8.77 -1.16
N LYS A 7 -9.46 -9.41 -0.32
CA LYS A 7 -9.16 -8.88 1.01
C LYS A 7 -8.42 -7.54 0.97
N ALA A 8 -7.46 -7.37 0.06
CA ALA A 8 -6.81 -6.09 -0.16
C ALA A 8 -7.80 -4.98 -0.57
N LEU A 9 -8.77 -5.32 -1.42
CA LEU A 9 -9.84 -4.38 -1.81
C LEU A 9 -10.78 -4.04 -0.66
N GLU A 10 -11.09 -5.00 0.22
CA GLU A 10 -11.84 -4.74 1.46
C GLU A 10 -11.10 -3.75 2.36
N TYR A 11 -9.79 -3.90 2.53
CA TYR A 11 -8.97 -2.95 3.29
C TYR A 11 -8.96 -1.56 2.66
N LEU A 12 -8.85 -1.45 1.34
CA LEU A 12 -8.93 -0.16 0.66
C LEU A 12 -10.31 0.49 0.83
N ASN A 13 -11.40 -0.28 0.80
CA ASN A 13 -12.73 0.24 1.06
C ASN A 13 -12.90 0.70 2.51
N ALA A 14 -12.41 -0.08 3.47
CA ALA A 14 -12.42 0.29 4.87
C ALA A 14 -11.57 1.55 5.14
N SER A 15 -10.44 1.70 4.44
CA SER A 15 -9.61 2.90 4.47
C SER A 15 -10.41 4.14 4.07
N LYS A 16 -11.11 4.08 2.92
CA LYS A 16 -11.95 5.18 2.43
C LYS A 16 -13.08 5.54 3.40
N LEU A 17 -13.76 4.53 3.97
CA LEU A 17 -14.81 4.76 4.97
C LEU A 17 -14.27 5.47 6.22
N ASN A 18 -13.10 5.06 6.72
CA ASN A 18 -12.47 5.69 7.88
C ASN A 18 -12.04 7.13 7.57
N PHE A 19 -11.55 7.39 6.36
CA PHE A 19 -11.21 8.74 5.91
C PHE A 19 -12.43 9.67 5.92
N GLU A 20 -13.58 9.20 5.43
CA GLU A 20 -14.84 9.97 5.42
C GLU A 20 -15.30 10.35 6.83
N HIS A 21 -15.01 9.51 7.83
CA HIS A 21 -15.36 9.75 9.23
C HIS A 21 -14.28 10.52 10.02
N GLY A 22 -13.21 10.96 9.36
CA GLY A 22 -12.15 11.75 9.99
C GLY A 22 -11.07 10.93 10.72
N PHE A 23 -11.09 9.61 10.61
CA PHE A 23 -10.09 8.72 11.22
C PHE A 23 -8.88 8.56 10.28
N TYR A 24 -8.13 9.65 10.06
CA TYR A 24 -7.06 9.70 9.05
C TYR A 24 -5.90 8.73 9.30
N ASP A 25 -5.49 8.58 10.56
CA ASP A 25 -4.41 7.65 10.93
C ASP A 25 -4.84 6.20 10.65
N ILE A 26 -6.07 5.83 11.02
CA ILE A 26 -6.62 4.49 10.76
C ILE A 26 -6.79 4.27 9.25
N ALA A 27 -7.28 5.28 8.53
CA ALA A 27 -7.48 5.20 7.10
C ALA A 27 -6.17 4.91 6.35
N THR A 28 -5.07 5.56 6.74
CA THR A 28 -3.77 5.35 6.11
C THR A 28 -3.12 4.01 6.46
N VAL A 29 -3.28 3.51 7.69
CA VAL A 29 -2.89 2.14 8.04
C VAL A 29 -3.62 1.11 7.17
N LEU A 30 -4.93 1.27 6.99
CA LEU A 30 -5.70 0.37 6.14
C LEU A 30 -5.31 0.45 4.66
N ALA A 31 -4.94 1.65 4.16
CA ALA A 31 -4.42 1.81 2.81
C ALA A 31 -3.05 1.13 2.63
N GLU A 32 -2.18 1.23 3.64
CA GLU A 32 -0.88 0.56 3.66
C GLU A 32 -1.04 -0.96 3.60
N GLU A 33 -1.84 -1.54 4.50
CA GLU A 33 -2.10 -2.99 4.54
C GLU A 33 -2.77 -3.48 3.24
N ALA A 34 -3.69 -2.68 2.67
CA ALA A 34 -4.29 -2.96 1.36
C ALA A 34 -3.22 -3.07 0.27
N LEU A 35 -2.34 -2.07 0.16
CA LEU A 35 -1.30 -2.05 -0.87
C LEU A 35 -0.32 -3.22 -0.66
N TYR A 36 0.15 -3.43 0.57
CA TYR A 36 1.11 -4.49 0.86
C TYR A 36 0.57 -5.86 0.45
N LEU A 37 -0.65 -6.19 0.90
CA LEU A 37 -1.30 -7.46 0.56
C LEU A 37 -1.51 -7.60 -0.95
N TYR A 38 -1.90 -6.53 -1.63
CA TYR A 38 -2.10 -6.55 -3.08
C TYR A 38 -0.78 -6.83 -3.83
N LEU A 39 0.30 -6.11 -3.49
CA LEU A 39 1.61 -6.29 -4.12
C LEU A 39 2.19 -7.69 -3.86
N VAL A 40 2.06 -8.20 -2.63
CA VAL A 40 2.43 -9.58 -2.27
C VAL A 40 1.66 -10.58 -3.15
N THR A 41 0.37 -10.34 -3.36
CA THR A 41 -0.46 -11.20 -4.21
C THR A 41 0.01 -11.16 -5.68
N CYS A 42 0.40 -9.99 -6.18
CA CYS A 42 0.98 -9.86 -7.52
C CYS A 42 2.31 -10.63 -7.65
N LEU A 43 3.17 -10.58 -6.64
CA LEU A 43 4.45 -11.32 -6.65
C LEU A 43 4.24 -12.83 -6.73
N ILE A 44 3.30 -13.38 -5.93
CA ILE A 44 2.98 -14.81 -5.96
C ILE A 44 2.40 -15.20 -7.33
N ASN A 45 1.55 -14.36 -7.93
CA ASN A 45 1.01 -14.62 -9.27
C ASN A 45 2.10 -14.66 -10.36
N HIS A 46 3.22 -13.98 -10.14
CA HIS A 46 4.41 -14.03 -11.00
C HIS A 46 5.41 -15.12 -10.58
N GLU A 47 5.04 -16.04 -9.68
CA GLU A 47 5.88 -17.11 -9.15
C GLU A 47 7.18 -16.60 -8.50
N VAL A 48 7.16 -15.37 -7.99
CA VAL A 48 8.32 -14.77 -7.32
C VAL A 48 8.37 -15.24 -5.87
N ALA A 49 9.51 -15.83 -5.48
CA ALA A 49 9.77 -16.16 -4.09
C ALA A 49 9.76 -14.88 -3.23
N ILE A 50 8.81 -14.79 -2.30
CA ILE A 50 8.66 -13.62 -1.43
C ILE A 50 9.70 -13.70 -0.32
N PRO A 51 10.62 -12.72 -0.21
CA PRO A 51 11.52 -12.63 0.94
C PRO A 51 10.73 -12.42 2.24
N TRP A 52 11.27 -12.87 3.36
CA TRP A 52 10.63 -12.74 4.68
C TRP A 52 10.26 -11.30 5.06
N TYR A 53 10.96 -10.31 4.50
CA TYR A 53 10.64 -8.90 4.64
C TYR A 53 11.00 -8.15 3.37
N LEU A 54 10.06 -7.32 2.90
CA LEU A 54 10.29 -6.30 1.88
C LEU A 54 9.53 -5.03 2.27
N ASP A 55 10.24 -3.91 2.14
CA ASP A 55 9.68 -2.56 2.12
C ASP A 55 8.97 -2.30 0.78
N PHE A 56 8.23 -1.19 0.69
CA PHE A 56 7.46 -0.86 -0.51
C PHE A 56 8.37 -0.61 -1.72
N ASP A 57 9.53 0.04 -1.57
CA ASP A 57 10.46 0.21 -2.70
C ASP A 57 10.98 -1.15 -3.21
N GLY A 58 11.29 -2.08 -2.31
CA GLY A 58 11.72 -3.43 -2.64
C GLY A 58 10.64 -4.22 -3.38
N LEU A 59 9.40 -4.20 -2.88
CA LEU A 59 8.25 -4.83 -3.54
C LEU A 59 8.04 -4.27 -4.95
N LEU A 60 7.97 -2.95 -5.08
CA LEU A 60 7.74 -2.29 -6.36
C LEU A 60 8.89 -2.55 -7.34
N ARG A 61 10.15 -2.51 -6.88
CA ARG A 61 11.32 -2.77 -7.74
C ARG A 61 11.33 -4.19 -8.31
N ILE A 62 10.85 -5.17 -7.56
CA ILE A 62 10.75 -6.55 -8.06
C ILE A 62 9.63 -6.64 -9.09
N LEU A 63 8.45 -6.10 -8.78
CA LEU A 63 7.30 -6.12 -9.69
C LEU A 63 7.53 -5.30 -10.97
N GLU A 64 8.35 -4.25 -10.94
CA GLU A 64 8.71 -3.45 -12.12
C GLU A 64 9.35 -4.29 -13.24
N LYS A 65 9.96 -5.43 -12.91
CA LYS A 65 10.49 -6.39 -13.89
C LYS A 65 9.39 -7.11 -14.68
N HIS A 66 8.16 -7.08 -14.17
CA HIS A 66 6.99 -7.77 -14.73
C HIS A 66 5.94 -6.79 -15.26
N ASP A 67 5.85 -5.57 -14.69
CA ASP A 67 4.96 -4.50 -15.15
C ASP A 67 5.69 -3.15 -15.15
N ASN A 68 5.90 -2.61 -16.36
CA ASN A 68 6.63 -1.35 -16.56
C ASN A 68 5.89 -0.12 -16.00
N LYS A 69 4.57 -0.19 -15.78
CA LYS A 69 3.80 0.91 -15.17
C LYS A 69 4.25 1.21 -13.74
N ILE A 70 4.86 0.22 -13.07
CA ILE A 70 5.35 0.38 -11.68
C ILE A 70 6.48 1.40 -11.58
N SER A 71 7.26 1.58 -12.65
CA SER A 71 8.33 2.58 -12.70
C SER A 71 7.84 4.00 -12.41
N GLU A 72 6.62 4.35 -12.82
CA GLU A 72 6.02 5.66 -12.56
C GLU A 72 5.68 5.85 -11.08
N PHE A 73 5.14 4.83 -10.41
CA PHE A 73 4.82 4.90 -8.99
C PHE A 73 6.08 5.01 -8.12
N ARG A 74 7.16 4.31 -8.50
CA ARG A 74 8.45 4.36 -7.80
C ARG A 74 9.11 5.73 -7.79
N LYS A 75 8.74 6.63 -8.70
CA LYS A 75 9.23 8.02 -8.69
C LYS A 75 8.73 8.78 -7.47
N ASN A 76 7.60 8.41 -6.88
CA ASN A 76 7.06 9.06 -5.69
C ASN A 76 7.68 8.51 -4.39
N ARG A 77 9.00 8.71 -4.25
CA ARG A 77 9.79 8.21 -3.11
C ARG A 77 9.32 8.74 -1.76
N LYS A 78 8.67 9.92 -1.72
CA LYS A 78 8.15 10.51 -0.48
C LYS A 78 7.04 9.62 0.08
N ILE A 79 6.01 9.32 -0.72
CA ILE A 79 4.87 8.50 -0.27
C ILE A 79 5.30 7.08 0.08
N ILE A 80 6.20 6.48 -0.72
CA ILE A 80 6.73 5.14 -0.46
C ILE A 80 7.39 5.07 0.93
N LYS A 81 8.26 6.03 1.26
CA LYS A 81 8.88 6.10 2.59
C LYS A 81 7.86 6.29 3.70
N VAL A 82 6.80 7.07 3.47
CA VAL A 82 5.73 7.28 4.45
C VAL A 82 4.95 5.98 4.68
N LEU A 83 4.67 5.19 3.64
CA LEU A 83 4.04 3.88 3.79
C LEU A 83 4.90 2.92 4.62
N ASP A 84 6.21 2.86 4.37
CA ASP A 84 7.13 2.05 5.19
C ASP A 84 7.15 2.53 6.66
N GLN A 85 7.12 3.85 6.89
CA GLN A 85 7.03 4.42 8.23
C GLN A 85 5.72 4.07 8.92
N ILE A 86 4.57 4.20 8.24
CA ILE A 86 3.25 3.82 8.76
C ILE A 86 3.29 2.36 9.21
N ARG A 87 3.81 1.47 8.36
CA ARG A 87 3.88 0.04 8.65
C ARG A 87 4.71 -0.27 9.89
N ILE A 88 5.89 0.34 10.02
CA ILE A 88 6.77 0.18 11.18
C ILE A 88 6.09 0.74 12.43
N MET A 89 5.54 1.96 12.33
CA MET A 89 4.96 2.65 13.47
C MET A 89 3.72 1.96 13.99
N PHE A 90 2.81 1.51 13.13
CA PHE A 90 1.62 0.78 13.55
C PHE A 90 1.96 -0.54 14.27
N ARG A 91 3.03 -1.21 13.84
CA ARG A 91 3.42 -2.51 14.40
C ARG A 91 4.29 -2.43 15.64
N TYR A 92 5.05 -1.34 15.81
CA TYR A 92 6.12 -1.27 16.81
C TYR A 92 6.14 0.04 17.63
N SER A 93 5.25 0.99 17.40
CA SER A 93 5.25 2.31 18.05
C SER A 93 3.84 2.93 18.15
N SER A 94 3.75 4.17 18.61
CA SER A 94 2.50 4.95 18.61
C SER A 94 2.21 5.56 17.24
N LEU A 95 0.94 5.69 16.86
CA LEU A 95 0.52 6.29 15.58
C LEU A 95 1.03 7.73 15.44
N ILE A 96 1.53 8.06 14.25
CA ILE A 96 1.82 9.44 13.85
C ILE A 96 0.49 10.10 13.50
N SER A 97 0.27 11.31 14.01
CA SER A 97 -0.83 12.17 13.56
C SER A 97 -0.66 12.48 12.07
N ILE A 98 -1.54 11.96 11.23
CA ILE A 98 -1.59 12.21 9.80
C ILE A 98 -2.67 13.26 9.50
N SER A 99 -2.30 14.27 8.72
CA SER A 99 -3.24 15.30 8.28
C SER A 99 -4.25 14.73 7.29
N ARG A 100 -5.42 15.38 7.17
CA ARG A 100 -6.42 15.01 6.17
C ARG A 100 -5.84 15.00 4.75
N ASP A 101 -4.99 15.98 4.42
CA ASP A 101 -4.45 16.11 3.06
C ASP A 101 -3.40 15.05 2.77
N ASP A 102 -2.51 14.75 3.72
CA ASP A 102 -1.55 13.66 3.59
C ASP A 102 -2.27 12.30 3.47
N ALA A 103 -3.28 12.06 4.32
CA ALA A 103 -4.08 10.83 4.25
C ALA A 103 -4.75 10.67 2.88
N LYS A 104 -5.32 11.76 2.34
CA LYS A 104 -5.92 11.76 1.00
C LYS A 104 -4.89 11.45 -0.08
N GLU A 105 -3.71 12.06 -0.02
CA GLU A 105 -2.63 11.82 -0.99
C GLU A 105 -2.19 10.34 -0.98
N ILE A 106 -2.00 9.77 0.21
CA ILE A 106 -1.60 8.36 0.38
C ILE A 106 -2.67 7.41 -0.15
N ILE A 107 -3.94 7.62 0.21
CA ILE A 107 -5.04 6.75 -0.23
C ILE A 107 -5.18 6.78 -1.76
N LEU A 108 -5.11 7.96 -2.37
CA LEU A 108 -5.17 8.10 -3.82
C LEU A 108 -3.98 7.41 -4.50
N PHE A 109 -2.78 7.53 -3.93
CA PHE A 109 -1.59 6.85 -4.45
C PHE A 109 -1.76 5.32 -4.42
N VAL A 110 -2.22 4.77 -3.29
CA VAL A 110 -2.51 3.34 -3.14
C VAL A 110 -3.56 2.87 -4.14
N GLU A 111 -4.67 3.61 -4.24
CA GLU A 111 -5.75 3.29 -5.17
C GLU A 111 -5.27 3.27 -6.62
N ASN A 112 -4.47 4.26 -7.03
CA ASN A 112 -3.94 4.33 -8.38
C ASN A 112 -3.03 3.14 -8.71
N ILE A 113 -2.19 2.69 -7.76
CA ILE A 113 -1.36 1.49 -7.96
C ILE A 113 -2.25 0.26 -8.14
N ILE A 114 -3.18 0.02 -7.20
CA ILE A 114 -4.06 -1.15 -7.23
C ILE A 114 -4.87 -1.21 -8.52
N ASN A 115 -5.45 -0.08 -8.95
CA ASN A 115 -6.22 -0.01 -10.19
C ASN A 115 -5.36 -0.23 -11.45
N SER A 116 -4.08 0.21 -11.42
CA SER A 116 -3.18 0.05 -12.56
C SER A 116 -2.66 -1.38 -12.74
N LEU A 117 -2.61 -2.14 -11.64
CA LEU A 117 -2.15 -3.53 -11.55
C LEU A 117 -3.29 -4.56 -11.49
N ARG A 118 -4.53 -4.13 -11.73
CA ARG A 118 -5.71 -4.99 -11.75
C ARG A 118 -5.82 -5.74 -13.06
#